data_AF-A0A6A3PVK5-F1
#
_entry.id   AF-A0A6A3PVK5-F1
#
_cell.length_a   1.000
_cell.length_b   1.000
_cell.length_c   1.000
_cell.angle_alpha   90.00
_cell.angle_beta   90.00
_cell.angle_gamma   90.00
#
_symmetry.space_group_name_H-M   'P 1'
#
loop_
_entity.id
_entity.type
_entity.pdbx_description
1 polymer ?
#
loop_
_entity_poly.entity_id
_entity_poly.type
_entity_poly.pdbx_seq_one_letter_code
_entity_poly.pdbx_strand_id
1 'polypeptide(L)'
;NCKQSTRMSDELVESGATVFAPPPSPTYRYVISCKADQLSISLEDQKSKQQWATGYLPEDSYLTSSNRIGNAAVADYVSIFKEALDYLVTTDRKSDLNTKKTRRNLILMDAEGCSSSFP
;
A
#
# COMPACT_ATOMS: atom_id res chain seq x y z
N ASN A 1 -12.63 -43.80 -0.25
CA ASN A 1 -12.83 -42.80 -1.31
C ASN A 1 -13.59 -41.61 -0.71
N CYS A 2 -12.90 -40.70 -0.02
CA CYS A 2 -13.50 -39.45 0.44
C CYS A 2 -12.63 -38.32 -0.09
N LYS A 3 -13.07 -37.74 -1.21
CA LYS A 3 -12.48 -36.55 -1.79
C LYS A 3 -12.82 -35.37 -0.87
N GLN A 4 -11.91 -35.00 0.02
CA GLN A 4 -11.90 -33.66 0.58
C GLN A 4 -11.19 -32.76 -0.44
N SER A 5 -11.94 -32.39 -1.48
CA SER A 5 -11.56 -31.29 -2.37
C SER A 5 -12.34 -30.06 -1.91
N THR A 6 -11.94 -29.52 -0.78
CA THR A 6 -12.31 -28.15 -0.40
C THR A 6 -11.25 -27.26 -1.05
N ARG A 7 -11.63 -26.52 -2.09
CA ARG A 7 -10.79 -25.42 -2.62
C ARG A 7 -10.65 -24.36 -1.50
N MET A 8 -9.62 -24.50 -0.69
CA MET A 8 -9.18 -23.51 0.30
C MET A 8 -8.17 -22.56 -0.36
N SER A 9 -8.55 -21.84 -1.42
CA SER A 9 -7.55 -21.18 -2.28
C SER A 9 -7.81 -19.73 -2.63
N ASP A 10 -8.86 -19.09 -2.12
CA ASP A 10 -9.12 -17.65 -2.34
C ASP A 10 -9.06 -16.85 -1.02
N GLU A 11 -8.27 -17.32 -0.05
CA GLU A 11 -7.97 -16.57 1.17
C GLU A 11 -6.51 -16.11 1.14
N LEU A 12 -6.31 -14.83 0.87
CA LEU A 12 -4.99 -14.18 0.91
C LEU A 12 -4.82 -13.54 2.29
N VAL A 13 -3.72 -13.85 2.98
CA VAL A 13 -3.41 -13.25 4.28
C VAL A 13 -1.97 -12.77 4.28
N GLU A 14 -1.80 -11.49 4.50
CA GLU A 14 -0.52 -10.80 4.61
C GLU A 14 -0.36 -10.23 6.02
N SER A 15 0.83 -10.30 6.59
CA SER A 15 1.09 -9.81 7.93
C SER A 15 2.45 -9.14 8.02
N GLY A 16 2.56 -8.14 8.89
CA GLY A 16 3.78 -7.40 9.09
C GLY A 16 3.76 -6.52 10.33
N ALA A 17 4.71 -5.59 10.39
CA ALA A 17 4.77 -4.58 11.42
C ALA A 17 4.87 -3.20 10.78
N THR A 18 4.30 -2.19 11.43
CA THR A 18 4.33 -0.81 10.97
C THR A 18 4.53 0.15 12.13
N VAL A 19 5.06 1.33 11.85
CA VAL A 19 5.21 2.45 12.78
C VAL A 19 4.64 3.70 12.13
N PHE A 20 3.83 4.46 12.85
CA PHE A 20 3.19 5.67 12.32
C PHE A 20 3.92 6.96 12.72
N ALA A 21 4.94 6.87 13.57
CA ALA A 21 5.72 8.00 14.05
C ALA A 21 7.17 7.60 14.33
N PRO A 22 8.11 8.55 14.44
CA PRO A 22 9.47 8.24 14.84
C PRO A 22 9.60 7.73 16.28
N PRO A 23 10.67 6.97 16.60
CA PRO A 23 11.01 6.59 17.97
C PRO A 23 10.96 7.80 18.91
N PRO A 24 10.33 7.68 20.10
CA PRO A 24 9.84 6.48 20.78
C PRO A 24 8.35 6.16 20.49
N SER A 25 7.99 5.94 19.23
CA SER A 25 6.64 5.57 18.81
C SER A 25 6.25 4.12 19.14
N PRO A 26 4.94 3.81 19.22
CA PRO A 26 4.46 2.45 19.32
C PRO A 26 4.66 1.69 18.01
N THR A 27 5.08 0.43 18.11
CA THR A 27 5.11 -0.50 16.99
C THR A 27 3.79 -1.26 16.91
N TYR A 28 3.21 -1.31 15.72
CA TYR A 28 1.97 -2.03 15.49
C TYR A 28 2.24 -3.29 14.65
N ARG A 29 1.50 -4.36 14.90
CA ARG A 29 1.41 -5.52 13.99
C ARG A 29 0.17 -5.37 13.17
N TYR A 30 0.27 -5.58 11.88
CA TYR A 30 -0.89 -5.56 11.01
C TYR A 30 -1.11 -6.95 10.40
N VAL A 31 -2.37 -7.26 10.13
CA VAL A 31 -2.77 -8.40 9.29
C VAL A 31 -3.80 -7.89 8.30
N ILE A 32 -3.51 -8.07 7.02
CA ILE A 32 -4.40 -7.79 5.90
C ILE A 32 -4.89 -9.15 5.39
N SER A 33 -6.19 -9.39 5.42
CA SER A 33 -6.79 -10.59 4.87
C SER A 33 -7.76 -10.23 3.75
N CYS A 34 -7.83 -11.07 2.73
CA CYS A 34 -8.80 -10.99 1.66
C CYS A 34 -9.51 -12.34 1.55
N LYS A 35 -10.83 -12.32 1.62
CA LYS A 35 -11.68 -13.51 1.50
C LYS A 35 -12.92 -13.17 0.69
N ALA A 36 -13.19 -13.95 -0.36
CA ALA A 36 -14.34 -13.72 -1.25
C ALA A 36 -14.42 -12.26 -1.75
N ASP A 37 -13.28 -11.73 -2.21
CA ASP A 37 -13.12 -10.34 -2.67
C ASP A 37 -13.43 -9.25 -1.62
N GLN A 38 -13.51 -9.64 -0.34
CA GLN A 38 -13.64 -8.70 0.76
C GLN A 38 -12.32 -8.55 1.50
N LEU A 39 -11.93 -7.31 1.75
CA LEU A 39 -10.69 -6.94 2.41
C LEU A 39 -10.93 -6.67 3.89
N SER A 40 -10.08 -7.19 4.76
CA SER A 40 -10.07 -6.88 6.19
C SER A 40 -8.66 -6.49 6.61
N ILE A 41 -8.55 -5.36 7.31
CA ILE A 41 -7.29 -4.91 7.89
C ILE A 41 -7.45 -4.91 9.40
N SER A 42 -6.52 -5.56 10.09
CA SER A 42 -6.41 -5.51 11.53
C SER A 42 -5.07 -4.97 11.97
N LEU A 43 -5.07 -4.26 13.08
CA LEU A 43 -3.91 -3.59 13.66
C LEU A 43 -3.88 -3.86 15.17
N GLU A 44 -2.77 -4.38 15.67
CA GLU A 44 -2.50 -4.61 17.09
C GLU A 44 -1.36 -3.68 17.54
N ASP A 45 -1.58 -2.90 18.59
CA ASP A 45 -0.49 -2.23 19.30
C ASP A 45 0.31 -3.25 20.12
N GLN A 46 1.61 -3.40 19.81
CA GLN A 46 2.46 -4.35 20.53
C GLN A 46 2.64 -4.01 22.01
N LYS A 47 2.50 -2.73 22.39
CA LYS A 47 2.70 -2.25 23.76
C LYS A 47 1.45 -2.42 24.61
N SER A 48 0.32 -1.85 24.17
CA SER A 48 -0.93 -1.91 24.95
C SER A 48 -1.76 -3.18 24.70
N LYS A 49 -1.44 -3.96 23.66
CA LYS A 49 -2.21 -5.14 23.23
C LYS A 49 -3.65 -4.83 22.83
N GLN A 50 -3.94 -3.56 22.55
CA GLN A 50 -5.19 -3.18 21.93
C GLN A 50 -5.19 -3.55 20.45
N GLN A 51 -6.32 -4.05 19.97
CA GLN A 51 -6.51 -4.47 18.59
C GLN A 51 -7.73 -3.78 17.99
N TRP A 52 -7.58 -3.36 16.74
CA TRP A 52 -8.66 -2.83 15.92
C TRP A 52 -8.74 -3.64 14.64
N ALA A 53 -9.96 -3.84 14.13
CA ALA A 53 -10.19 -4.50 12.86
C ALA A 53 -11.32 -3.80 12.13
N THR A 54 -11.18 -3.64 10.81
CA THR A 54 -12.22 -3.06 9.96
C THR A 54 -13.40 -4.01 9.74
N GLY A 55 -13.20 -5.31 9.97
CA GLY A 55 -14.06 -6.36 9.44
C GLY A 55 -13.85 -6.53 7.93
N TYR A 56 -14.62 -7.43 7.32
CA TYR A 56 -14.57 -7.66 5.88
C TYR A 56 -15.34 -6.55 5.13
N LEU A 57 -14.60 -5.75 4.39
CA LEU A 57 -15.08 -4.63 3.60
C LEU A 57 -15.22 -5.04 2.13
N PRO A 58 -16.36 -4.75 1.47
CA PRO A 58 -16.47 -4.89 0.03
C PRO A 58 -15.65 -3.80 -0.69
N GLU A 59 -15.35 -4.04 -1.98
CA GLU A 59 -14.51 -3.17 -2.81
C GLU A 59 -14.90 -1.67 -2.72
N ASP A 60 -16.19 -1.37 -2.83
CA ASP A 60 -16.71 0.01 -2.81
C ASP A 60 -16.54 0.73 -1.47
N SER A 61 -16.20 0.02 -0.38
CA SER A 61 -15.99 0.63 0.94
C SER A 61 -14.57 1.17 1.13
N TYR A 62 -13.60 0.66 0.36
CA TYR A 62 -12.21 1.11 0.43
C TYR A 62 -11.68 1.67 -0.90
N LEU A 63 -12.41 1.50 -2.00
CA LEU A 63 -12.11 2.13 -3.28
C LEU A 63 -13.07 3.27 -3.58
N THR A 64 -12.51 4.33 -4.15
CA THR A 64 -13.26 5.40 -4.79
C THR A 64 -12.94 5.40 -6.29
N SER A 65 -13.77 6.06 -7.09
CA SER A 65 -13.48 6.22 -8.53
C SER A 65 -12.10 6.84 -8.81
N SER A 66 -11.58 7.66 -7.89
CA SER A 66 -10.25 8.27 -8.00
C SER A 66 -9.10 7.31 -7.64
N ASN A 67 -9.34 6.31 -6.80
CA ASN A 67 -8.30 5.39 -6.32
C ASN A 67 -8.36 4.01 -7.01
N ARG A 68 -9.35 3.78 -7.87
CA ARG A 68 -9.54 2.52 -8.58
C ARG A 68 -8.53 2.39 -9.71
N ILE A 69 -7.71 1.36 -9.66
CA ILE A 69 -6.76 0.98 -10.70
C ILE A 69 -7.48 0.04 -11.68
N GLY A 70 -7.43 0.36 -12.97
CA GLY A 70 -8.05 -0.47 -14.01
C GLY A 70 -7.44 -1.87 -14.06
N ASN A 71 -8.29 -2.90 -14.09
CA ASN A 71 -7.93 -4.32 -14.08
C ASN A 71 -7.18 -4.82 -12.82
N ALA A 72 -7.11 -4.02 -11.75
CA ALA A 72 -6.52 -4.48 -10.50
C ALA A 72 -7.50 -5.38 -9.74
N ALA A 73 -7.00 -6.55 -9.31
CA ALA A 73 -7.72 -7.45 -8.41
C ALA A 73 -7.54 -7.03 -6.96
N VAL A 74 -8.37 -7.56 -6.05
CA VAL A 74 -8.26 -7.28 -4.60
C VAL A 74 -6.87 -7.63 -4.05
N ALA A 75 -6.24 -8.67 -4.59
CA ALA A 75 -4.87 -9.07 -4.23
C ALA A 75 -3.81 -8.00 -4.55
N ASP A 76 -4.00 -7.21 -5.63
CA ASP A 76 -3.09 -6.12 -5.97
C ASP A 76 -3.18 -5.01 -4.92
N TYR A 77 -4.40 -4.68 -4.48
CA TYR A 77 -4.61 -3.71 -3.41
C TYR A 77 -4.03 -4.20 -2.07
N VAL A 78 -4.16 -5.49 -1.74
CA VAL A 78 -3.51 -6.07 -0.55
C VAL A 78 -2.00 -5.83 -0.59
N SER A 79 -1.37 -6.06 -1.74
CA SER A 79 0.07 -5.84 -1.92
C SER A 79 0.45 -4.37 -1.76
N ILE A 80 -0.34 -3.45 -2.35
CA ILE A 80 -0.14 -2.00 -2.22
C ILE A 80 -0.26 -1.56 -0.75
N PHE A 81 -1.26 -2.05 -0.02
CA PHE A 81 -1.43 -1.72 1.40
C PHE A 81 -0.27 -2.24 2.23
N LYS A 82 0.18 -3.47 1.98
CA LYS A 82 1.36 -4.04 2.64
C LYS A 82 2.60 -3.19 2.38
N GLU A 83 2.90 -2.88 1.12
CA GLU A 83 4.04 -2.05 0.75
C GLU A 83 4.00 -0.67 1.40
N ALA A 84 2.81 -0.05 1.46
CA ALA A 84 2.64 1.24 2.14
C ALA A 84 2.93 1.15 3.64
N LEU A 85 2.45 0.09 4.32
CA LEU A 85 2.68 -0.12 5.75
C LEU A 85 4.14 -0.45 6.05
N ASP A 86 4.81 -1.21 5.18
CA ASP A 86 6.23 -1.54 5.29
C ASP A 86 7.13 -0.34 4.99
N TYR A 87 6.74 0.51 4.02
CA TYR A 87 7.48 1.73 3.69
C TYR A 87 7.65 2.63 4.91
N LEU A 88 6.59 2.79 5.72
CA LEU A 88 6.63 3.59 6.95
C LEU A 88 7.68 3.11 7.95
N VAL A 89 7.94 1.80 8.02
CA VAL A 89 9.02 1.23 8.84
C VAL A 89 10.39 1.59 8.28
N THR A 90 10.53 1.59 6.97
CA THR A 90 11.84 1.84 6.31
C THR A 90 12.21 3.33 6.28
N THR A 91 11.23 4.24 6.22
CA THR A 91 11.49 5.69 6.22
C THR A 91 12.09 6.20 7.52
N ASP A 92 11.78 5.53 8.64
CA ASP A 92 12.36 5.87 9.93
C ASP A 92 13.89 5.66 9.97
N ARG A 93 14.38 4.71 9.15
CA ARG A 93 15.81 4.43 9.01
C ARG A 93 16.52 5.24 7.93
N LYS A 94 15.79 6.10 7.19
CA LYS A 94 16.33 6.90 6.07
C LYS A 94 16.19 8.41 6.30
N SER A 95 16.49 8.88 7.51
CA SER A 95 16.71 10.31 7.77
C SER A 95 17.89 10.92 6.98
N ASP A 96 18.58 10.14 6.15
CA ASP A 96 19.67 10.60 5.27
C ASP A 96 19.35 10.58 3.76
N LEU A 97 18.08 10.63 3.33
CA LEU A 97 17.80 10.98 1.92
C LEU A 97 17.85 12.51 1.72
N ASN A 98 19.01 12.98 1.29
CA ASN A 98 19.21 14.28 0.67
C ASN A 98 18.17 14.54 -0.43
N THR A 99 17.17 15.35 -0.11
CA THR A 99 16.04 15.77 -0.97
C THR A 99 16.44 16.64 -2.18
N LYS A 100 17.73 16.80 -2.50
CA LYS A 100 18.19 17.63 -3.63
C LYS A 100 18.35 16.90 -4.97
N LYS A 101 17.95 15.62 -5.13
CA LYS A 101 18.32 14.88 -6.37
C LYS A 101 17.25 14.09 -7.11
N THR A 102 15.97 14.46 -7.01
CA THR A 102 14.96 13.90 -7.94
C THR A 102 13.88 14.92 -8.34
N ARG A 103 14.31 16.13 -8.73
CA ARG A 103 13.48 17.15 -9.43
C ARG A 103 14.05 17.52 -10.81
N ARG A 104 14.64 16.56 -11.53
CA ARG A 104 15.16 16.79 -12.89
C ARG A 104 14.78 15.67 -13.85
N ASN A 105 13.49 15.32 -13.93
CA ASN A 105 13.00 14.54 -15.07
C ASN A 105 11.50 14.70 -15.32
N LEU A 106 10.95 15.92 -15.21
CA LEU A 106 9.53 16.12 -15.55
C LEU A 106 9.17 17.52 -16.08
N ILE A 107 10.15 18.34 -16.48
CA ILE A 107 9.87 19.60 -17.18
C ILE A 107 11.01 19.86 -18.16
N LEU A 108 10.84 19.48 -19.44
CA LEU A 108 11.16 20.31 -20.62
C LEU A 108 10.86 19.56 -21.93
N MET A 109 9.60 19.21 -22.18
CA MET A 109 9.12 19.06 -23.56
C MET A 109 7.72 19.64 -23.57
N ASP A 110 7.64 20.96 -23.78
CA ASP A 110 6.61 21.61 -24.62
C ASP A 110 6.85 23.13 -24.64
N ALA A 111 6.80 23.69 -25.86
CA ALA A 111 6.77 25.10 -26.24
C ALA A 111 8.03 25.94 -25.94
N GLU A 112 8.58 26.78 -26.82
CA GLU A 112 8.28 27.28 -28.17
C GLU A 112 9.53 28.07 -28.59
N GLY A 113 9.82 28.21 -29.89
CA GLY A 113 10.82 29.18 -30.32
C GLY A 113 11.34 28.99 -31.74
N CYS A 114 10.56 29.48 -32.70
CA CYS A 114 11.02 29.79 -34.05
C CYS A 114 12.41 30.47 -34.04
N SER A 115 13.35 29.94 -34.81
CA SER A 115 14.46 30.72 -35.36
C SER A 115 14.52 30.45 -36.85
N SER A 116 13.95 31.37 -37.61
CA SER A 116 14.16 31.50 -39.05
C SER A 116 15.65 31.72 -39.33
N SER A 117 16.27 30.81 -40.07
CA SER A 117 17.51 31.09 -40.79
C SER A 117 17.19 31.11 -42.29
N PHE A 118 17.32 32.28 -42.89
CA PHE A 118 17.50 32.47 -44.33
C PHE A 118 18.75 33.36 -44.52
N PRO A 119 19.38 33.28 -45.70
CA PRO A 119 20.74 32.77 -45.89
C PRO A 119 21.87 33.72 -45.45
#